data_AF-A0A8J8A7Q1-F1
#
_entry.id   AF-A0A8J8A7Q1-F1
#
_cell.length_a   1.000
_cell.length_b   1.000
_cell.length_c   1.000
_cell.angle_alpha   90.00
_cell.angle_beta   90.00
_cell.angle_gamma   90.00
#
_symmetry.space_group_name_H-M   'P 1'
#
loop_
_entity.id
_entity.type
_entity.pdbx_description
1 polymer ?
#
loop_
_entity_poly.entity_id
_entity_poly.type
_entity_poly.pdbx_seq_one_letter_code
_entity_poly.pdbx_strand_id
1 'polypeptide(L)'
;MAKCPLCGTALDWGELIEQMLVIEDAEEVFQDREKFTEAFKGFVFKCPHCGEEFYGKNLPTREAEKVFALLNEFKGSIDWENRKVRLRLNSLLALDAMLENWDRKVKG
;
A
#
# COMPACT_ATOMS: atom_id res chain seq x y z
N MET A 1 -5.65 2.99 -8.28
CA MET A 1 -4.26 2.85 -8.72
C MET A 1 -3.48 4.07 -8.25
N ALA A 2 -2.41 3.88 -7.46
CA ALA A 2 -1.50 4.98 -7.16
C ALA A 2 -0.83 5.44 -8.45
N LYS A 3 -0.74 6.74 -8.67
CA LYS A 3 0.03 7.31 -9.78
C LYS A 3 1.12 8.18 -9.20
N CYS A 4 2.30 8.10 -9.79
CA CYS A 4 3.38 8.99 -9.40
C CYS A 4 2.96 10.43 -9.76
N PRO A 5 2.98 11.37 -8.80
CA PRO A 5 2.63 12.77 -9.07
C PRO A 5 3.65 13.47 -9.98
N LEU A 6 4.82 12.87 -10.20
CA LEU A 6 5.93 13.45 -10.96
C LEU A 6 5.95 12.94 -12.42
N CYS A 7 5.93 11.61 -12.62
CA CYS A 7 5.98 11.02 -13.96
C CYS A 7 4.62 10.53 -14.49
N GLY A 8 3.59 10.49 -13.66
CA GLY A 8 2.25 10.02 -14.05
C GLY A 8 2.13 8.50 -14.25
N THR A 9 3.22 7.74 -14.08
CA THR A 9 3.24 6.28 -14.19
C THR A 9 2.41 5.64 -13.06
N ALA A 10 1.75 4.52 -13.37
CA ALA A 10 1.08 3.72 -12.37
C ALA A 10 2.11 3.12 -11.42
N LEU A 11 1.89 3.28 -10.12
CA LEU A 11 2.71 2.72 -9.06
C LEU A 11 2.04 1.47 -8.53
N ASP A 12 2.84 0.45 -8.26
CA ASP A 12 2.39 -0.76 -7.61
C ASP A 12 2.29 -0.51 -6.09
N TRP A 13 1.10 -0.76 -5.53
CA TRP A 13 0.91 -0.62 -4.10
C TRP A 13 1.73 -1.63 -3.31
N GLY A 14 2.03 -2.80 -3.86
CA GLY A 14 2.88 -3.81 -3.23
C GLY A 14 4.28 -3.29 -2.99
N GLU A 15 4.89 -2.69 -4.01
CA GLU A 15 6.20 -2.04 -3.85
C GLU A 15 6.18 -0.91 -2.83
N LEU A 16 5.12 -0.09 -2.79
CA LEU A 16 4.98 0.96 -1.78
C LEU A 16 4.90 0.36 -0.37
N ILE A 17 4.12 -0.70 -0.18
CA ILE A 17 4.00 -1.38 1.11
C ILE A 17 5.31 -2.06 1.50
N GLU A 18 6.01 -2.70 0.57
CA GLU A 18 7.34 -3.27 0.82
C GLU A 18 8.34 -2.20 1.27
N GLN A 19 8.29 -1.00 0.68
CA GLN A 19 9.08 0.14 1.15
C GLN A 19 8.69 0.60 2.56
N MET A 20 7.44 0.40 3.01
CA MET A 20 7.05 0.70 4.39
C MET A 20 7.39 -0.42 5.38
N LEU A 21 7.51 -1.67 4.93
CA LEU A 21 7.86 -2.81 5.79
C LEU A 21 9.28 -2.76 6.36
N VAL A 22 10.13 -1.86 5.85
CA VAL A 22 11.46 -1.61 6.44
C VAL A 22 11.43 -0.74 7.69
N ILE A 23 10.31 -0.12 8.03
CA ILE A 23 10.13 0.61 9.30
C ILE A 23 10.25 -0.39 10.46
N GLU A 24 11.02 -0.06 11.50
CA GLU A 24 11.24 -0.94 12.67
C GLU A 24 9.92 -1.34 13.37
N ASP A 25 8.91 -0.46 13.30
CA ASP A 25 7.60 -0.61 13.92
C ASP A 25 6.47 -0.98 12.92
N ALA A 26 6.84 -1.54 11.77
CA ALA A 26 5.87 -1.84 10.71
C ALA A 26 4.72 -2.75 11.18
N GLU A 27 4.95 -3.70 12.09
CA GLU A 27 3.87 -4.58 12.57
C GLU A 27 2.78 -3.80 13.30
N GLU A 28 3.14 -2.92 14.23
CA GLU A 28 2.19 -2.10 14.99
C GLU A 28 1.51 -1.06 14.10
N VAL A 29 2.28 -0.43 13.20
CA VAL A 29 1.75 0.53 12.22
C VAL A 29 0.70 -0.12 11.32
N PHE A 30 0.89 -1.36 10.89
CA PHE A 30 -0.04 -2.07 10.02
C PHE A 30 -1.19 -2.77 10.78
N GLN A 31 -1.17 -2.77 12.11
CA GLN A 31 -2.30 -3.19 12.94
C GLN A 31 -3.28 -2.03 13.22
N ASP A 32 -2.80 -0.79 13.17
CA ASP A 32 -3.60 0.39 13.45
C ASP A 32 -3.80 1.26 12.20
N ARG A 33 -5.07 1.46 11.81
CA ARG A 33 -5.41 2.21 10.60
C ARG A 33 -4.91 3.66 10.65
N GLU A 34 -4.98 4.27 11.83
CA GLU A 34 -4.63 5.68 12.02
C GLU A 34 -3.11 5.85 11.93
N LYS A 35 -2.36 4.98 12.63
CA LYS A 35 -0.89 4.93 12.53
C LYS A 35 -0.43 4.63 11.11
N PHE A 36 -1.04 3.65 10.43
CA PHE A 36 -0.73 3.35 9.04
C PHE A 36 -0.92 4.57 8.15
N THR A 37 -2.05 5.25 8.28
CA THR A 37 -2.37 6.41 7.44
C THR A 37 -1.45 7.60 7.73
N GLU A 38 -1.11 7.83 8.98
CA GLU A 38 -0.17 8.88 9.38
C GLU A 38 1.25 8.58 8.90
N ALA A 39 1.74 7.37 9.14
CA ALA A 39 3.01 6.89 8.65
C ALA A 39 3.06 6.99 7.13
N PHE A 40 2.05 6.49 6.42
CA PHE A 40 1.93 6.56 4.96
C PHE A 40 1.99 8.00 4.44
N LYS A 41 1.25 8.94 5.06
CA LYS A 41 1.27 10.34 4.65
C LYS A 41 2.64 11.00 4.84
N GLY A 42 3.31 10.66 5.95
CA GLY A 42 4.65 11.15 6.28
C GLY A 42 5.77 10.42 5.55
N PHE A 43 5.51 9.22 5.03
CA PHE A 43 6.51 8.39 4.38
C PHE A 43 6.88 8.95 3.01
N VAL A 44 8.17 8.94 2.74
CA VAL A 44 8.74 9.31 1.46
C VAL A 44 8.88 8.03 0.64
N PHE A 45 8.05 7.91 -0.38
CA PHE A 45 8.11 6.81 -1.32
C PHE A 45 9.04 7.16 -2.47
N LYS A 46 9.80 6.17 -2.94
CA LYS A 46 10.60 6.32 -4.13
C LYS A 46 9.90 5.65 -5.31
N CYS A 47 9.71 6.39 -6.40
CA CYS A 47 9.18 5.83 -7.63
C CYS A 47 10.23 4.92 -8.28
N PRO A 48 9.94 3.63 -8.53
CA PRO A 48 10.88 2.75 -9.22
C PRO A 48 11.08 3.10 -10.70
N HIS A 49 10.15 3.86 -11.30
CA HIS A 49 10.21 4.25 -12.71
C HIS A 49 11.05 5.49 -12.97
N CYS A 50 10.79 6.60 -12.26
CA CYS A 50 11.56 7.84 -12.44
C CYS A 50 12.69 8.00 -11.41
N GLY A 51 12.73 7.17 -10.36
CA GLY A 51 13.73 7.28 -9.29
C GLY A 51 13.49 8.43 -8.30
N GLU A 52 12.39 9.16 -8.47
CA GLU A 52 12.10 10.38 -7.73
C GLU A 52 11.31 10.09 -6.45
N GLU A 53 11.57 10.90 -5.43
CA GLU A 53 11.02 10.74 -4.09
C GLU A 53 9.78 11.64 -3.91
N PHE A 54 8.69 11.06 -3.43
CA PHE A 54 7.44 11.78 -3.21
C PHE A 54 6.76 11.35 -1.91
N TYR A 55 6.04 12.27 -1.28
CA TYR A 55 5.30 11.98 -0.06
C TYR A 55 4.01 11.23 -0.33
N GLY A 56 3.69 10.24 0.51
CA GLY A 56 2.41 9.53 0.44
C GLY A 56 1.19 10.42 0.66
N LYS A 57 1.35 11.61 1.25
CA LYS A 57 0.27 12.62 1.32
C LYS A 57 -0.26 13.04 -0.05
N ASN A 58 0.54 12.90 -1.11
CA ASN A 58 0.15 13.21 -2.48
C ASN A 58 -0.59 12.04 -3.16
N LEU A 59 -0.62 10.86 -2.51
CA LEU A 59 -1.37 9.70 -2.97
C LEU A 59 -2.79 9.70 -2.38
N PRO A 60 -3.75 9.04 -3.07
CA PRO A 60 -5.13 8.96 -2.61
C PRO A 60 -5.24 8.15 -1.31
N THR A 61 -5.52 8.83 -0.20
CA THR A 61 -5.68 8.22 1.14
C THR A 61 -6.72 7.09 1.16
N ARG A 62 -7.81 7.24 0.40
CA ARG A 62 -8.85 6.21 0.27
C ARG A 62 -8.31 4.88 -0.24
N GLU A 63 -7.31 4.90 -1.12
CA GLU A 63 -6.69 3.66 -1.62
C GLU A 63 -5.74 3.07 -0.58
N ALA A 64 -5.00 3.91 0.15
CA ALA A 64 -4.16 3.46 1.25
C ALA A 64 -4.98 2.73 2.33
N GLU A 65 -6.15 3.28 2.69
CA GLU A 65 -7.08 2.63 3.64
C GLU A 65 -7.58 1.27 3.15
N LYS A 66 -7.86 1.14 1.84
CA LYS A 66 -8.27 -0.14 1.23
C LYS A 66 -7.14 -1.16 1.28
N VAL A 67 -5.92 -0.76 0.94
CA VAL A 67 -4.73 -1.63 0.98
C VAL A 67 -4.48 -2.11 2.41
N PHE A 68 -4.55 -1.20 3.39
CA PHE A 68 -4.46 -1.56 4.81
C PHE A 68 -5.53 -2.61 5.21
N ALA A 69 -6.79 -2.37 4.85
CA ALA A 69 -7.87 -3.29 5.17
C ALA A 69 -7.66 -4.68 4.55
N LEU A 70 -7.15 -4.75 3.33
CA LEU A 70 -6.82 -6.02 2.67
C LEU A 70 -5.66 -6.74 3.36
N LEU A 71 -4.61 -6.03 3.73
CA LEU A 71 -3.47 -6.61 4.46
C LEU A 71 -3.91 -7.16 5.82
N ASN A 72 -4.84 -6.47 6.50
CA ASN A 72 -5.38 -6.91 7.78
C ASN A 72 -6.40 -8.07 7.64
N GLU A 73 -7.23 -8.06 6.60
CA GLU A 73 -8.18 -9.17 6.30
C GLU A 73 -7.41 -10.47 6.00
N PHE A 74 -6.26 -10.36 5.35
CA PHE A 74 -5.40 -11.48 5.05
C PHE A 74 -4.17 -11.50 5.99
N LYS A 75 -4.35 -12.00 7.21
CA LYS A 75 -3.30 -12.20 8.25
C LYS A 75 -2.07 -13.05 7.84
N GLY A 76 -1.96 -13.51 6.58
CA GLY A 76 -0.80 -14.24 6.01
C GLY A 76 -0.18 -13.58 4.77
N SER A 77 -0.56 -12.33 4.49
CA SER A 77 -0.12 -11.57 3.31
C SER A 77 1.28 -10.99 3.41
N ILE A 78 1.71 -10.71 4.63
CA ILE A 78 2.98 -10.08 4.93
C ILE A 78 3.82 -11.13 5.63
N ASP A 79 4.97 -11.43 5.03
CA ASP A 79 6.02 -12.22 5.64
C ASP A 79 6.87 -11.27 6.49
N TRP A 80 6.53 -11.18 7.77
CA TRP A 80 7.22 -10.34 8.74
C TRP A 80 8.67 -10.78 8.97
N GLU A 81 8.97 -12.07 8.77
CA GLU A 81 10.31 -12.65 8.93
C GLU A 81 11.28 -12.16 7.84
N ASN A 82 10.80 -12.03 6.60
CA ASN A 82 11.58 -11.55 5.46
C ASN A 82 11.30 -10.08 5.10
N ARG A 83 10.42 -9.40 5.86
CA ARG A 83 9.87 -8.07 5.56
C ARG A 83 9.38 -7.96 4.11
N LYS A 84 8.73 -9.02 3.63
CA LYS A 84 8.25 -9.12 2.26
C LYS A 84 6.75 -9.27 2.23
N VAL A 85 6.10 -8.55 1.32
CA VAL A 85 4.69 -8.81 1.02
C VAL A 85 4.63 -10.09 0.18
N ARG A 86 4.19 -11.21 0.79
CA ARG A 86 3.91 -12.47 0.07
C ARG A 86 2.60 -12.45 -0.69
N LEU A 87 1.75 -11.45 -0.45
CA LEU A 87 0.61 -11.20 -1.30
C LEU A 87 1.16 -11.00 -2.73
N ARG A 88 0.85 -11.92 -3.64
CA ARG A 88 1.18 -11.72 -5.05
C ARG A 88 0.30 -10.59 -5.58
N LEU A 89 0.71 -9.34 -5.33
CA LEU A 89 0.24 -8.14 -6.03
C LEU A 89 0.63 -8.15 -7.51
N ASN A 90 1.35 -9.19 -7.95
CA ASN A 90 1.89 -9.37 -9.29
C ASN A 90 0.86 -9.45 -10.42
N SER A 91 -0.44 -9.49 -10.12
CA SER A 91 -1.46 -9.30 -11.13
C SER A 91 -2.11 -7.94 -10.90
N LEU A 92 -1.75 -6.97 -11.75
CA LEU A 92 -2.53 -5.75 -12.00
C LEU A 92 -4.05 -6.02 -12.01
N LEU A 93 -4.48 -7.19 -12.51
CA LEU A 93 -5.87 -7.66 -12.49
C LEU A 93 -6.40 -8.08 -11.11
N ALA A 94 -5.58 -8.68 -10.25
CA ALA A 94 -6.01 -9.16 -8.95
C ALA A 94 -6.18 -8.01 -7.97
N LEU A 95 -5.30 -7.00 -8.00
CA LEU A 95 -5.46 -5.83 -7.16
C LEU A 95 -6.66 -4.98 -7.60
N ASP A 96 -6.85 -4.77 -8.91
CA ASP A 96 -7.99 -4.01 -9.43
C ASP A 96 -9.32 -4.72 -9.12
N ALA A 97 -9.40 -6.03 -9.39
CA ALA A 97 -10.57 -6.83 -9.04
C ALA A 97 -10.82 -6.90 -7.53
N MET A 98 -9.78 -6.96 -6.68
CA MET A 98 -9.93 -6.93 -5.22
C MET A 98 -10.36 -5.54 -4.71
N LEU A 99 -9.83 -4.46 -5.29
CA LEU A 99 -10.22 -3.07 -4.96
C LEU A 99 -11.67 -2.78 -5.40
N GLU A 100 -12.09 -3.30 -6.54
CA GLU A 100 -13.48 -3.27 -7.02
C GLU A 100 -14.41 -4.07 -6.10
N ASN A 101 -14.01 -5.29 -5.72
CA ASN A 101 -14.83 -6.13 -4.86
C ASN A 101 -14.95 -5.56 -3.43
N TRP A 102 -13.93 -4.86 -2.95
CA TRP A 102 -13.98 -4.12 -1.68
C TRP A 102 -14.90 -2.88 -1.78
N ASP A 103 -14.83 -2.10 -2.86
CA ASP A 103 -15.74 -0.95 -3.06
C ASP A 103 -17.20 -1.39 -2.99
N ARG A 104 -17.49 -2.58 -3.55
CA ARG A 104 -18.80 -3.22 -3.50
C ARG A 104 -19.23 -3.66 -2.10
N LYS A 105 -18.29 -4.14 -1.27
CA LYS A 105 -18.54 -4.61 0.11
C LYS A 105 -18.80 -3.43 1.07
N VAL A 106 -18.14 -2.30 0.86
CA VAL A 106 -18.20 -1.13 1.76
C VAL A 106 -19.33 -0.16 1.41
N LYS A 107 -19.81 -0.14 0.16
CA LYS A 107 -21.02 0.62 -0.24
C LYS A 107 -22.33 -0.17 -0.13
N GLY A 108 -22.31 -1.35 0.49
CA GLY A 108 -23.51 -2.15 0.77
C GLY A 108 -24.50 -1.41 1.66
#